data_AF-A0A948F3L5-F1
#
_entry.id   AF-A0A948F3L5-F1
#
_cell.length_a   1.000
_cell.length_b   1.000
_cell.length_c   1.000
_cell.angle_alpha   90.00
_cell.angle_beta   90.00
_cell.angle_gamma   90.00
#
_symmetry.space_group_name_H-M   'P 1'
#
loop_
_entity.id
_entity.type
_entity.pdbx_description
1 polymer ?
#
loop_
_entity_poly.entity_id
_entity_poly.type
_entity_poly.pdbx_seq_one_letter_code
_entity_poly.pdbx_strand_id
1 'polypeptide(L)'
;MDWMVRLPDGTLYGPLHLQALQVLARSGELTADTEIMDRKTSRTTTLQQALGGLATEAGPEADDLTATLQASWKDLAQSRDFYGHEARKWKNLYEQERERAAQKEQELMRQLEELHENELGACIRLEQAERELARLSEDYRRLEEEMEGTGGADPTARAMTWMKSYNDLSRRYDALMSQFTAKSLEVQEAREACVRAEEEAKQSLRQMETVAQREKEEAHLARKRLAEVEDAHLQLVKSYRELNDRYIRAREQAVQGQPTAPTGPRIKLTRS
;
A
#
# COMPACT_ATOMS: atom_id res chain seq x y z
N MET A 1 -18.29 -39.12 2.16
CA MET A 1 -18.35 -37.94 3.05
C MET A 1 -19.68 -38.02 3.78
N ASP A 2 -19.76 -38.79 4.86
CA ASP A 2 -21.04 -39.36 5.28
C ASP A 2 -21.33 -39.26 6.78
N TRP A 3 -20.55 -38.54 7.59
CA TRP A 3 -20.80 -38.49 9.04
C TRP A 3 -21.58 -37.23 9.43
N MET A 4 -22.60 -37.39 10.28
CA MET A 4 -23.30 -36.28 10.95
C MET A 4 -23.06 -36.36 12.45
N VAL A 5 -22.81 -35.22 13.09
CA VAL A 5 -22.61 -35.11 14.53
C VAL A 5 -23.92 -34.72 15.18
N ARG A 6 -24.30 -35.40 16.25
CA ARG A 6 -25.45 -35.02 17.07
C ARG A 6 -24.96 -34.28 18.31
N LEU A 7 -25.33 -33.01 18.42
CA LEU A 7 -25.02 -32.20 19.59
C LEU A 7 -25.96 -32.56 20.76
N PRO A 8 -25.61 -32.19 22.01
CA PRO A 8 -26.42 -32.51 23.20
C PRO A 8 -27.83 -31.91 23.16
N ASP A 9 -28.02 -30.82 22.41
CA ASP A 9 -29.31 -30.18 22.16
C ASP A 9 -30.20 -30.94 21.15
N GLY A 10 -29.69 -32.06 20.61
CA GLY A 10 -30.36 -32.90 19.64
C GLY A 10 -30.21 -32.42 18.19
N THR A 11 -29.51 -31.32 17.95
CA THR A 11 -29.27 -30.81 16.59
C THR A 11 -28.23 -31.66 15.85
N LEU A 12 -28.42 -31.79 14.54
CA LEU A 12 -27.52 -32.56 13.67
C LEU A 12 -26.68 -31.62 12.82
N TYR A 13 -25.36 -31.80 12.88
CA TYR A 13 -24.37 -31.03 12.14
C TYR A 13 -23.63 -31.94 11.15
N GLY A 14 -23.76 -31.68 9.84
CA GLY A 14 -23.13 -32.51 8.80
C GLY A 14 -23.64 -32.20 7.39
N PRO A 15 -23.04 -32.82 6.33
CA PRO A 15 -22.08 -33.93 6.35
C PRO A 15 -20.62 -33.51 6.53
N LEU A 16 -19.90 -34.21 7.41
CA LEU A 16 -18.50 -33.99 7.73
C LEU A 16 -17.63 -35.20 7.35
N HIS A 17 -16.35 -34.93 7.07
CA HIS A 17 -15.34 -35.98 6.89
C HIS A 17 -14.84 -36.46 8.26
N LEU A 18 -14.50 -37.75 8.36
CA LEU A 18 -14.06 -38.34 9.63
C LEU A 18 -12.76 -37.71 10.16
N GLN A 19 -11.89 -37.23 9.26
CA GLN A 19 -10.71 -36.43 9.62
C GLN A 19 -11.07 -35.07 10.25
N ALA A 20 -12.14 -34.40 9.79
CA ALA A 20 -12.59 -33.14 10.37
C ALA A 20 -13.12 -33.35 11.80
N LEU A 21 -13.81 -34.48 12.04
CA LEU A 21 -14.24 -34.89 13.38
C LEU A 21 -13.06 -35.14 14.32
N GLN A 22 -11.95 -35.69 13.81
CA GLN A 22 -10.73 -35.87 14.59
C GLN A 22 -10.09 -34.54 14.98
N VAL A 23 -10.13 -33.52 14.10
CA VAL A 23 -9.64 -32.16 14.41
C VAL A 23 -10.52 -31.50 15.48
N LEU A 24 -11.85 -31.59 15.36
CA LEU A 24 -12.81 -31.04 16.33
C LEU A 24 -12.73 -31.75 17.69
N ALA A 25 -12.47 -33.05 17.71
CA ALA A 25 -12.20 -33.80 18.94
C ALA A 25 -10.90 -33.33 19.62
N ARG A 26 -9.85 -33.05 18.84
CA ARG A 26 -8.57 -32.56 19.35
C ARG A 26 -8.63 -31.11 19.84
N SER A 27 -9.46 -30.26 19.24
CA SER A 27 -9.69 -28.90 19.72
C SER A 27 -10.55 -28.84 20.99
N GLY A 28 -11.17 -29.96 21.38
CA GLY A 28 -12.03 -30.06 22.56
C GLY A 28 -13.45 -29.55 22.33
N GLU A 29 -13.82 -29.24 21.09
CA GLU A 29 -15.18 -28.80 20.73
C GLU A 29 -16.18 -29.96 20.73
N LEU A 30 -15.70 -31.19 20.53
CA LEU A 30 -16.51 -32.41 20.64
C LEU A 30 -15.96 -33.32 21.75
N THR A 31 -16.85 -33.81 22.61
CA THR A 31 -16.49 -34.81 23.63
C THR A 31 -16.41 -36.21 23.01
N ALA A 32 -15.59 -37.08 23.59
CA ALA A 32 -15.37 -38.46 23.09
C ALA A 32 -16.67 -39.29 23.01
N ASP A 33 -17.64 -38.96 23.86
CA ASP A 33 -18.95 -39.62 23.94
C ASP A 33 -19.98 -39.04 22.97
N THR A 34 -19.62 -38.02 22.19
CA THR A 34 -20.54 -37.40 21.22
C THR A 34 -21.02 -38.45 20.21
N GLU A 35 -22.34 -38.54 20.03
CA GLU A 35 -22.94 -39.44 19.06
C GLU A 35 -22.70 -38.92 17.64
N ILE A 36 -22.14 -39.78 16.80
CA ILE A 36 -22.05 -39.53 15.36
C ILE A 36 -22.85 -40.58 14.60
N MET A 37 -23.47 -40.15 13.50
CA MET A 37 -24.33 -40.99 12.69
C MET A 37 -23.76 -41.06 11.28
N ASP A 38 -23.54 -42.29 10.79
CA ASP A 38 -23.23 -42.51 9.38
C ASP A 38 -24.51 -42.37 8.55
N ARG A 39 -24.51 -41.39 7.65
CA ARG A 39 -25.62 -41.04 6.77
C ARG A 39 -26.03 -42.18 5.84
N LYS A 40 -25.11 -43.07 5.46
CA LYS A 40 -25.40 -44.17 4.53
C LYS A 40 -26.03 -45.38 5.21
N THR A 41 -25.55 -45.69 6.41
CA THR A 41 -25.98 -46.88 7.17
C THR A 41 -27.01 -46.55 8.25
N SER A 42 -27.23 -45.26 8.52
CA SER A 42 -28.02 -44.73 9.65
C SER A 42 -27.59 -45.27 11.01
N ARG A 43 -26.36 -45.79 11.10
CA ARG A 43 -25.81 -46.36 12.33
C ARG A 43 -25.25 -45.23 13.18
N THR A 44 -25.74 -45.13 14.42
CA THR A 44 -25.16 -44.26 15.44
C THR A 44 -24.03 -44.99 16.16
N THR A 45 -22.89 -44.32 16.26
CA THR A 45 -21.71 -44.78 16.99
C THR A 45 -21.14 -43.62 17.77
N THR A 46 -20.50 -43.86 18.91
CA THR A 46 -19.79 -42.79 19.61
C THR A 46 -18.53 -42.39 18.84
N LEU A 47 -18.15 -41.12 18.94
CA LEU A 47 -16.95 -40.58 18.30
C LEU A 47 -15.70 -41.41 18.66
N GLN A 48 -15.58 -41.83 19.93
CA GLN A 48 -14.49 -42.69 20.38
C GLN A 48 -14.47 -44.07 19.69
N GLN A 49 -15.62 -44.70 19.51
CA GLN A 49 -15.70 -46.01 18.84
C GLN A 49 -15.40 -45.89 17.34
N ALA A 50 -15.90 -44.83 16.70
CA ALA A 50 -15.66 -44.60 15.28
C ALA A 50 -14.18 -44.31 14.97
N LEU A 51 -13.50 -43.55 15.84
CA LEU A 51 -12.07 -43.29 15.72
C LEU A 51 -11.22 -44.50 16.14
N GLY A 52 -11.66 -45.28 17.15
CA GLY A 52 -10.96 -46.46 17.65
C GLY A 52 -11.00 -47.66 16.70
N GLY A 53 -12.11 -47.85 15.97
CA GLY A 53 -12.26 -48.91 14.98
C GLY A 53 -11.34 -48.77 13.77
N LEU A 54 -10.95 -47.53 13.41
CA LEU A 54 -9.99 -47.26 12.35
C LEU A 54 -8.54 -47.54 12.77
N ALA A 55 -8.24 -47.48 14.06
CA ALA A 55 -6.89 -47.75 14.57
C ALA A 55 -6.54 -49.25 14.59
N THR A 56 -7.54 -50.14 14.52
CA THR A 56 -7.33 -51.60 14.60
C THR A 56 -7.10 -52.26 13.24
N GLU A 57 -7.45 -51.61 12.13
CA GLU A 57 -7.18 -52.10 10.76
C GLU A 57 -5.96 -51.44 10.11
N ALA A 58 -5.34 -50.47 10.77
CA ALA A 58 -4.14 -49.82 10.30
C ALA A 58 -2.93 -50.73 10.56
N GLY A 59 -2.61 -51.57 9.57
CA GLY A 59 -1.33 -52.29 9.52
C GLY A 59 -0.12 -51.34 9.52
N PRO A 60 1.12 -51.87 9.42
CA PRO A 60 2.38 -51.11 9.56
C PRO A 60 2.59 -49.94 8.57
N GLU A 61 1.65 -49.64 7.68
CA GLU A 61 1.60 -48.43 6.84
C GLU A 61 1.15 -47.16 7.60
N ALA A 62 0.64 -47.28 8.83
CA ALA A 62 0.20 -46.15 9.66
C ALA A 62 1.35 -45.20 10.04
N ASP A 63 2.56 -45.74 10.22
CA ASP A 63 3.74 -44.95 10.57
C ASP A 63 4.17 -44.01 9.43
N ASP A 64 3.94 -44.40 8.17
CA ASP A 64 4.29 -43.58 7.00
C ASP A 64 3.29 -42.42 6.78
N LEU A 65 2.01 -42.64 7.12
CA LEU A 65 0.97 -41.60 7.09
C LEU A 65 1.14 -40.54 8.20
N THR A 66 1.63 -40.95 9.38
CA THR A 66 1.91 -39.98 10.45
C THR A 66 3.14 -39.13 10.13
N ALA A 67 4.16 -39.69 9.49
CA ALA A 67 5.33 -38.95 9.02
C ALA A 67 4.98 -37.91 7.95
N THR A 68 4.15 -38.27 6.96
CA THR A 68 3.67 -37.35 5.92
C THR A 68 2.77 -36.24 6.48
N LEU A 69 1.89 -36.56 7.45
CA LEU A 69 1.11 -35.55 8.15
C LEU A 69 2.00 -34.60 8.95
N GLN A 70 2.98 -35.11 9.71
CA GLN A 70 3.91 -34.27 10.46
C GLN A 70 4.74 -33.35 9.56
N ALA A 71 5.16 -33.82 8.38
CA ALA A 71 5.81 -32.98 7.37
C ALA A 71 4.87 -31.86 6.90
N SER A 72 3.61 -32.21 6.58
CA SER A 72 2.59 -31.24 6.16
C SER A 72 2.29 -30.18 7.22
N TRP A 73 2.24 -30.53 8.51
CA TRP A 73 2.05 -29.56 9.59
C TRP A 73 3.23 -28.59 9.75
N LYS A 74 4.47 -29.07 9.55
CA LYS A 74 5.65 -28.20 9.57
C LYS A 74 5.64 -27.21 8.41
N ASP A 75 5.28 -27.65 7.21
CA ASP A 75 5.17 -26.78 6.04
C ASP A 75 4.06 -25.73 6.22
N LEU A 76 2.92 -26.12 6.78
CA LEU A 76 1.84 -25.20 7.12
C LEU A 76 2.25 -24.17 8.18
N ALA A 77 3.01 -24.60 9.20
CA ALA A 77 3.51 -23.69 10.24
C ALA A 77 4.49 -22.67 9.65
N GLN A 78 5.43 -23.11 8.80
CA GLN A 78 6.37 -22.23 8.11
C GLN A 78 5.65 -21.25 7.18
N SER A 79 4.66 -21.73 6.43
CA SER A 79 3.84 -20.90 5.54
C SER A 79 3.05 -19.83 6.32
N ARG A 80 2.44 -20.20 7.45
CA ARG A 80 1.75 -19.25 8.33
C ARG A 80 2.70 -18.19 8.87
N ASP A 81 3.88 -18.58 9.33
CA ASP A 81 4.85 -17.64 9.89
C ASP A 81 5.40 -16.70 8.80
N PHE A 82 5.58 -17.22 7.57
CA PHE A 82 5.92 -16.42 6.39
C PHE A 82 4.86 -15.37 6.08
N TYR A 83 3.58 -15.74 5.95
CA TYR A 83 2.50 -14.78 5.71
C TYR A 83 2.31 -13.82 6.89
N GLY A 84 2.53 -14.28 8.12
CA GLY A 84 2.51 -13.42 9.30
C GLY A 84 3.63 -12.38 9.32
N HIS A 85 4.80 -12.69 8.77
CA HIS A 85 5.87 -11.72 8.57
C HIS A 85 5.53 -10.74 7.43
N GLU A 86 5.03 -11.25 6.32
CA GLU A 86 4.67 -10.43 5.17
C GLU A 86 3.52 -9.46 5.48
N ALA A 87 2.50 -9.89 6.20
CA ALA A 87 1.42 -9.03 6.68
C ALA A 87 1.93 -7.91 7.60
N ARG A 88 2.87 -8.21 8.50
CA ARG A 88 3.52 -7.19 9.35
C ARG A 88 4.32 -6.20 8.52
N LYS A 89 5.05 -6.66 7.50
CA LYS A 89 5.78 -5.80 6.57
C LYS A 89 4.84 -4.84 5.84
N TRP A 90 3.74 -5.34 5.26
CA TRP A 90 2.76 -4.50 4.57
C TRP A 90 2.07 -3.51 5.49
N LYS A 91 1.72 -3.93 6.72
CA LYS A 91 1.17 -3.03 7.74
C LYS A 91 2.14 -1.88 8.05
N ASN A 92 3.41 -2.19 8.29
CA ASN A 92 4.43 -1.17 8.57
C ASN A 92 4.62 -0.22 7.38
N LEU A 93 4.65 -0.73 6.15
CA LEU A 93 4.75 0.11 4.94
C LEU A 93 3.54 1.04 4.79
N TYR A 94 2.34 0.52 5.04
CA TYR A 94 1.11 1.32 4.99
C TYR A 94 1.09 2.41 6.07
N GLU A 95 1.49 2.07 7.30
CA GLU A 95 1.59 3.03 8.40
C GLU A 95 2.62 4.13 8.08
N GLN A 96 3.78 3.77 7.53
CA GLN A 96 4.79 4.73 7.08
C GLN A 96 4.29 5.65 5.96
N GLU A 97 3.60 5.12 4.95
CA GLU A 97 3.01 5.94 3.88
C GLU A 97 1.93 6.87 4.41
N ARG A 98 1.10 6.40 5.35
CA ARG A 98 0.10 7.22 6.03
C ARG A 98 0.74 8.35 6.82
N GLU A 99 1.83 8.09 7.55
CA GLU A 99 2.58 9.11 8.29
C GLU A 99 3.21 10.14 7.33
N ARG A 100 3.82 9.71 6.23
CA ARG A 100 4.37 10.60 5.19
C ARG A 100 3.29 11.49 4.58
N ALA A 101 2.11 10.93 4.31
CA ALA A 101 0.98 11.69 3.78
C ALA A 101 0.51 12.75 4.79
N ALA A 102 0.36 12.37 6.07
CA ALA A 102 -0.03 13.30 7.13
C ALA A 102 1.00 14.44 7.32
N GLN A 103 2.30 14.14 7.23
CA GLN A 103 3.36 15.15 7.30
C GLN A 103 3.29 16.14 6.13
N LYS A 104 3.09 15.64 4.90
CA LYS A 104 2.93 16.51 3.73
C LYS A 104 1.68 17.39 3.82
N GLU A 105 0.58 16.85 4.34
CA GLU A 105 -0.64 17.62 4.57
C GLU A 105 -0.42 18.74 5.59
N GLN A 106 0.27 18.46 6.69
CA GLN A 106 0.66 19.47 7.69
C GLN A 106 1.57 20.55 7.10
N GLU A 107 2.54 20.16 6.28
CA GLU A 107 3.45 21.11 5.62
C GLU A 107 2.69 22.04 4.67
N LEU A 108 1.78 21.51 3.86
CA LEU A 108 0.93 22.31 2.96
C LEU A 108 0.00 23.25 3.74
N MET A 109 -0.60 22.79 4.85
CA MET A 109 -1.41 23.66 5.71
C MET A 109 -0.58 24.82 6.27
N ARG A 110 0.64 24.55 6.75
CA ARG A 110 1.56 25.60 7.22
C ARG A 110 1.89 26.60 6.13
N GLN A 111 2.17 26.13 4.91
CA GLN A 111 2.43 27.01 3.76
C GLN A 111 1.22 27.89 3.41
N LEU A 112 0.00 27.35 3.50
CA LEU A 112 -1.23 28.12 3.27
C LEU A 112 -1.43 29.20 4.35
N GLU A 113 -1.17 28.88 5.62
CA GLU A 113 -1.22 29.85 6.72
C GLU A 113 -0.19 30.98 6.52
N GLU A 114 1.06 30.64 6.20
CA GLU A 114 2.10 31.62 5.89
C GLU A 114 1.73 32.53 4.71
N LEU A 115 1.14 31.98 3.64
CA LEU A 115 0.65 32.78 2.52
C LEU A 115 -0.49 33.71 2.95
N HIS A 116 -1.42 33.24 3.77
CA HIS A 116 -2.53 34.05 4.25
C HIS A 116 -2.07 35.21 5.16
N GLU A 117 -1.09 34.97 6.04
CA GLU A 117 -0.47 36.02 6.85
C GLU A 117 0.24 37.06 5.96
N ASN A 118 0.93 36.62 4.91
CA ASN A 118 1.59 37.50 3.96
C ASN A 118 0.59 38.36 3.16
N GLU A 119 -0.52 37.77 2.73
CA GLU A 119 -1.62 38.47 2.05
C GLU A 119 -2.23 39.54 2.96
N LEU A 120 -2.56 39.19 4.21
CA LEU A 120 -3.09 40.15 5.19
C LEU A 120 -2.11 41.29 5.44
N GLY A 121 -0.82 40.99 5.59
CA GLY A 121 0.23 41.99 5.73
C GLY A 121 0.33 42.91 4.50
N ALA A 122 0.13 42.38 3.29
CA ALA A 122 0.11 43.18 2.06
C ALA A 122 -1.12 44.11 2.01
N CYS A 123 -2.30 43.61 2.37
CA CYS A 123 -3.52 44.43 2.45
C CYS A 123 -3.38 45.59 3.44
N ILE A 124 -2.81 45.36 4.62
CA ILE A 124 -2.58 46.42 5.62
C ILE A 124 -1.61 47.49 5.07
N ARG A 125 -0.54 47.08 4.38
CA ARG A 125 0.41 48.03 3.76
C ARG A 125 -0.25 48.85 2.66
N LEU A 126 -1.11 48.25 1.84
CA LEU A 126 -1.87 48.97 0.82
C LEU A 126 -2.82 50.00 1.45
N GLU A 127 -3.57 49.62 2.48
CA GLU A 127 -4.47 50.53 3.18
C GLU A 127 -3.71 51.71 3.83
N GLN A 128 -2.53 51.45 4.39
CA GLN A 128 -1.66 52.49 4.93
C GLN A 128 -1.19 53.46 3.83
N ALA A 129 -0.73 52.94 2.69
CA ALA A 129 -0.31 53.76 1.55
C ALA A 129 -1.45 54.61 0.99
N GLU A 130 -2.67 54.05 0.89
CA GLU A 130 -3.87 54.80 0.46
C GLU A 130 -4.19 55.94 1.42
N ARG A 131 -4.10 55.72 2.74
CA ARG A 131 -4.29 56.77 3.75
C ARG A 131 -3.23 57.86 3.66
N GLU A 132 -1.98 57.50 3.40
CA GLU A 132 -0.89 58.46 3.21
C GLU A 132 -1.08 59.31 1.94
N LEU A 133 -1.51 58.67 0.84
CA LEU A 133 -1.84 59.39 -0.40
C LEU A 133 -3.01 60.36 -0.20
N ALA A 134 -4.05 59.95 0.54
CA ALA A 134 -5.17 60.83 0.87
C ALA A 134 -4.72 62.05 1.68
N ARG A 135 -3.88 61.85 2.71
CA ARG A 135 -3.31 62.94 3.52
C ARG A 135 -2.47 63.91 2.67
N LEU A 136 -1.57 63.39 1.84
CA LEU A 136 -0.76 64.22 0.95
C LEU A 136 -1.63 65.02 -0.02
N SER A 137 -2.69 64.40 -0.56
CA SER A 137 -3.63 65.08 -1.46
C SER A 137 -4.36 66.24 -0.78
N GLU A 138 -4.76 66.07 0.48
CA GLU A 138 -5.33 67.17 1.28
C GLU A 138 -4.32 68.29 1.57
N ASP A 139 -3.07 67.94 1.91
CA ASP A 139 -2.01 68.91 2.14
C ASP A 139 -1.69 69.72 0.86
N TYR A 140 -1.67 69.06 -0.30
CA TYR A 140 -1.53 69.74 -1.59
C TYR A 140 -2.68 70.73 -1.84
N ARG A 141 -3.93 70.31 -1.59
CA ARG A 141 -5.10 71.19 -1.72
C ARG A 141 -5.00 72.42 -0.79
N ARG A 142 -4.55 72.24 0.45
CA ARG A 142 -4.35 73.36 1.41
C ARG A 142 -3.27 74.32 0.93
N LEU A 143 -2.15 73.80 0.42
CA LEU A 143 -1.07 74.61 -0.15
C LEU A 143 -1.54 75.42 -1.37
N GLU A 144 -2.37 74.83 -2.23
CA GLU A 144 -3.00 75.56 -3.35
C GLU A 144 -3.89 76.70 -2.84
N GLU A 145 -4.76 76.45 -1.86
CA GLU A 145 -5.61 77.47 -1.23
C GLU A 145 -4.79 78.60 -0.56
N GLU A 146 -3.71 78.26 0.15
CA GLU A 146 -2.81 79.24 0.78
C GLU A 146 -2.09 80.11 -0.26
N MET A 147 -1.67 79.51 -1.38
CA MET A 147 -1.02 80.22 -2.49
C MET A 147 -1.98 81.15 -3.23
N GLU A 148 -3.25 80.77 -3.37
CA GLU A 148 -4.30 81.65 -3.91
C GLU A 148 -4.62 82.81 -2.95
N GLY A 149 -4.67 82.54 -1.63
CA GLY A 149 -5.00 83.54 -0.61
C GLY A 149 -3.89 84.57 -0.31
N THR A 150 -2.61 84.22 -0.51
CA THR A 150 -1.47 85.09 -0.18
C THR A 150 -1.05 86.06 -1.30
N GLY A 151 -1.84 86.17 -2.38
CA GLY A 151 -1.53 86.87 -3.63
C GLY A 151 -1.30 88.40 -3.60
N GLY A 152 -0.83 89.03 -2.52
CA GLY A 152 -0.77 90.50 -2.43
C GLY A 152 0.47 91.22 -1.87
N ALA A 153 1.34 90.64 -1.02
CA ALA A 153 2.19 91.48 -0.17
C ALA A 153 3.71 91.54 -0.49
N ASP A 154 4.36 90.45 -0.96
CA ASP A 154 5.81 90.48 -1.21
C ASP A 154 6.26 89.42 -2.26
N PRO A 155 6.76 89.84 -3.44
CA PRO A 155 7.22 88.91 -4.49
C PRO A 155 8.47 88.11 -4.08
N THR A 156 9.32 88.66 -3.21
CA THR A 156 10.57 88.02 -2.78
C THR A 156 10.30 86.85 -1.83
N ALA A 157 9.37 87.03 -0.89
CA ALA A 157 8.91 85.95 -0.02
C ALA A 157 8.29 84.80 -0.83
N ARG A 158 7.49 85.14 -1.86
CA ARG A 158 6.89 84.14 -2.78
C ARG A 158 7.96 83.34 -3.53
N ALA A 159 8.99 84.00 -4.06
CA ALA A 159 10.09 83.34 -4.76
C ALA A 159 10.87 82.37 -3.85
N MET A 160 11.13 82.76 -2.59
CA MET A 160 11.80 81.89 -1.62
C MET A 160 10.96 80.66 -1.26
N THR A 161 9.64 80.83 -1.08
CA THR A 161 8.72 79.70 -0.84
C THR A 161 8.70 78.74 -2.02
N TRP A 162 8.65 79.24 -3.26
CA TRP A 162 8.73 78.43 -4.48
C TRP A 162 10.05 77.69 -4.63
N MET A 163 11.18 78.35 -4.32
CA MET A 163 12.49 77.70 -4.38
C MET A 163 12.61 76.59 -3.33
N LYS A 164 12.03 76.77 -2.15
CA LYS A 164 11.98 75.74 -1.11
C LYS A 164 11.10 74.55 -1.54
N SER A 165 9.90 74.80 -2.04
CA SER A 165 9.00 73.72 -2.49
C SER A 165 9.59 72.94 -3.67
N TYR A 166 10.27 73.64 -4.60
CA TYR A 166 10.99 73.00 -5.70
C TYR A 166 12.12 72.11 -5.20
N ASN A 167 12.94 72.58 -4.26
CA ASN A 167 14.03 71.78 -3.69
C ASN A 167 13.50 70.56 -2.91
N ASP A 168 12.42 70.73 -2.15
CA ASP A 168 11.78 69.62 -1.44
C ASP A 168 11.17 68.60 -2.42
N LEU A 169 10.55 69.06 -3.51
CA LEU A 169 10.05 68.20 -4.58
C LEU A 169 11.18 67.44 -5.28
N SER A 170 12.30 68.11 -5.59
CA SER A 170 13.48 67.48 -6.18
C SER A 170 14.03 66.38 -5.27
N ARG A 171 14.16 66.64 -3.97
CA ARG A 171 14.61 65.63 -3.00
C ARG A 171 13.66 64.44 -2.89
N ARG A 172 12.34 64.69 -2.92
CA ARG A 172 11.33 63.61 -2.93
C ARG A 172 11.40 62.79 -4.21
N TYR A 173 11.62 63.45 -5.35
CA TYR A 173 11.81 62.77 -6.63
C TYR A 173 13.06 61.89 -6.61
N ASP A 174 14.19 62.40 -6.14
CA ASP A 174 15.43 61.62 -6.02
C ASP A 174 15.26 60.41 -5.08
N ALA A 175 14.58 60.61 -3.94
CA ALA A 175 14.26 59.54 -3.01
C ALA A 175 13.33 58.48 -3.64
N LEU A 176 12.30 58.91 -4.36
CA LEU A 176 11.38 58.01 -5.08
C LEU A 176 12.10 57.23 -6.17
N MET A 177 12.99 57.88 -6.93
CA MET A 177 13.79 57.23 -7.96
C MET A 177 14.74 56.20 -7.34
N SER A 178 15.38 56.52 -6.22
CA SER A 178 16.21 55.57 -5.48
C SER A 178 15.39 54.35 -5.01
N GLN A 179 14.20 54.57 -4.45
CA GLN A 179 13.31 53.48 -4.03
C GLN A 179 12.84 52.64 -5.22
N PHE A 180 12.48 53.27 -6.33
CA PHE A 180 12.09 52.58 -7.55
C PHE A 180 13.22 51.71 -8.10
N THR A 181 14.46 52.21 -8.13
CA THR A 181 15.63 51.42 -8.56
C THR A 181 15.90 50.25 -7.61
N ALA A 182 15.79 50.45 -6.30
CA ALA A 182 15.95 49.38 -5.32
C ALA A 182 14.89 48.30 -5.48
N LYS A 183 13.61 48.68 -5.62
CA LYS A 183 12.51 47.74 -5.86
C LYS A 183 12.60 47.03 -7.20
N SER A 184 13.06 47.71 -8.24
CA SER A 184 13.30 47.07 -9.54
C SER A 184 14.37 45.99 -9.45
N LEU A 185 15.44 46.24 -8.67
CA LEU A 185 16.49 45.27 -8.40
C LEU A 185 15.99 44.09 -7.56
N GLU A 186 15.24 44.34 -6.48
CA GLU A 186 14.62 43.28 -5.68
C GLU A 186 13.69 42.38 -6.55
N VAL A 187 12.88 42.97 -7.43
CA VAL A 187 12.01 42.21 -8.35
C VAL A 187 12.82 41.40 -9.35
N GLN A 188 13.93 41.94 -9.85
CA GLN A 188 14.83 41.21 -10.73
C GLN A 188 15.46 40.01 -10.02
N GLU A 189 16.00 40.21 -8.81
CA GLU A 189 16.58 39.14 -8.00
C GLU A 189 15.56 38.05 -7.67
N ALA A 190 14.33 38.43 -7.33
CA ALA A 190 13.23 37.49 -7.09
C ALA A 190 12.90 36.67 -8.35
N ARG A 191 12.86 37.30 -9.54
CA ARG A 191 12.65 36.59 -10.81
C ARG A 191 13.77 35.60 -11.10
N GLU A 192 15.02 36.00 -10.92
CA GLU A 192 16.17 35.12 -11.11
C GLU A 192 16.15 33.95 -10.11
N ALA A 193 15.74 34.19 -8.86
CA ALA A 193 15.55 33.14 -7.86
C ALA A 193 14.44 32.15 -8.27
N CYS A 194 13.31 32.63 -8.78
CA CYS A 194 12.24 31.77 -9.30
C CYS A 194 12.72 30.90 -10.46
N VAL A 195 13.49 31.46 -11.41
CA VAL A 195 14.06 30.69 -12.54
C VAL A 195 15.00 29.60 -12.04
N ARG A 196 15.89 29.91 -11.07
CA ARG A 196 16.78 28.90 -10.48
C ARG A 196 15.99 27.77 -9.80
N ALA A 197 14.98 28.10 -9.01
CA ALA A 197 14.14 27.11 -8.35
C ALA A 197 13.38 26.23 -9.37
N GLU A 198 12.90 26.81 -10.47
CA GLU A 198 12.24 26.07 -11.55
C GLU A 198 13.21 25.11 -12.25
N GLU A 199 14.45 25.54 -12.50
CA GLU A 199 15.49 24.70 -13.09
C GLU A 199 15.88 23.53 -12.17
N GLU A 200 16.05 23.78 -10.86
CA GLU A 200 16.31 22.74 -9.86
C GLU A 200 15.16 21.73 -9.78
N ALA A 201 13.91 22.19 -9.77
CA ALA A 201 12.73 21.32 -9.79
C ALA A 201 12.68 20.46 -11.07
N LYS A 202 12.97 21.06 -12.24
CA LYS A 202 13.06 20.32 -13.52
C LYS A 202 14.17 19.27 -13.50
N GLN A 203 15.33 19.57 -12.91
CA GLN A 203 16.42 18.60 -12.77
C GLN A 203 16.04 17.45 -11.85
N SER A 204 15.41 17.74 -10.72
CA SER A 204 14.91 16.73 -9.78
C SER A 204 13.87 15.81 -10.44
N LEU A 205 12.92 16.37 -11.20
CA LEU A 205 11.93 15.59 -11.96
C LEU A 205 12.59 14.65 -12.97
N ARG A 206 13.58 15.13 -13.75
CA ARG A 206 14.33 14.28 -14.68
C ARG A 206 15.04 13.14 -13.96
N GLN A 207 15.63 13.39 -12.79
CA GLN A 207 16.27 12.34 -11.99
C GLN A 207 15.24 11.30 -11.54
N MET A 208 14.10 11.73 -11.00
CA MET A 208 13.01 10.83 -10.61
C MET A 208 12.48 9.99 -11.78
N GLU A 209 12.29 10.60 -12.95
CA GLU A 209 11.88 9.89 -14.17
C GLU A 209 12.88 8.81 -14.57
N THR A 210 14.19 9.09 -14.51
CA THR A 210 15.21 8.07 -14.82
C THR A 210 15.21 6.91 -13.83
N VAL A 211 14.96 7.17 -12.55
CA VAL A 211 14.84 6.10 -11.53
C VAL A 211 13.58 5.26 -11.80
N ALA A 212 12.44 5.90 -12.05
CA ALA A 212 11.19 5.20 -12.35
C ALA A 212 11.29 4.35 -13.64
N GLN A 213 12.02 4.83 -14.65
CA GLN A 213 12.29 4.04 -15.86
C GLN A 213 13.13 2.80 -15.57
N ARG A 214 14.21 2.94 -14.78
CA ARG A 214 15.04 1.79 -14.37
C ARG A 214 14.24 0.77 -13.58
N GLU A 215 13.46 1.20 -12.60
CA GLU A 215 12.60 0.30 -11.81
C GLU A 215 11.57 -0.43 -12.69
N LYS A 216 11.00 0.26 -13.69
CA LYS A 216 10.09 -0.35 -14.66
C LYS A 216 10.77 -1.42 -15.50
N GLU A 217 11.99 -1.17 -15.97
CA GLU A 217 12.79 -2.14 -16.73
C GLU A 217 13.17 -3.35 -15.87
N GLU A 218 13.62 -3.12 -14.63
CA GLU A 218 13.93 -4.18 -13.67
C GLU A 218 12.72 -5.04 -13.35
N ALA A 219 11.56 -4.43 -13.10
CA ALA A 219 10.30 -5.13 -12.89
C ALA A 219 9.90 -5.95 -14.12
N HIS A 220 10.13 -5.43 -15.33
CA HIS A 220 9.85 -6.16 -16.55
C HIS A 220 10.79 -7.37 -16.72
N LEU A 221 12.08 -7.23 -16.39
CA LEU A 221 13.04 -8.32 -16.40
C LEU A 221 12.70 -9.39 -15.35
N ALA A 222 12.29 -8.98 -14.15
CA ALA A 222 11.85 -9.90 -13.10
C ALA A 222 10.63 -10.72 -13.54
N ARG A 223 9.64 -10.09 -14.20
CA ARG A 223 8.47 -10.79 -14.77
C ARG A 223 8.87 -11.80 -15.84
N LYS A 224 9.82 -11.47 -16.71
CA LYS A 224 10.34 -12.41 -17.73
C LYS A 224 11.01 -13.62 -17.07
N ARG A 225 11.88 -13.38 -16.08
CA ARG A 225 12.54 -14.46 -15.32
C ARG A 225 11.53 -15.35 -14.60
N LEU A 226 10.47 -14.77 -14.02
CA LEU A 226 9.41 -15.56 -13.38
C LEU A 226 8.70 -16.45 -14.40
N ALA A 227 8.34 -15.92 -15.56
CA ALA A 227 7.72 -16.69 -16.64
C ALA A 227 8.63 -17.84 -17.14
N GLU A 228 9.95 -17.60 -17.26
CA GLU A 228 10.92 -18.64 -17.63
C GLU A 228 10.98 -19.77 -16.57
N VAL A 229 10.92 -19.43 -15.28
CA VAL A 229 10.89 -20.40 -14.19
C VAL A 229 9.58 -21.19 -14.19
N GLU A 230 8.45 -20.53 -14.44
CA GLU A 230 7.14 -21.20 -14.58
C GLU A 230 7.12 -22.17 -15.76
N ASP A 231 7.66 -21.78 -16.91
CA ASP A 231 7.77 -22.65 -18.09
C ASP A 231 8.67 -23.86 -17.81
N ALA A 232 9.82 -23.64 -17.15
CA ALA A 232 10.71 -24.72 -16.75
C ALA A 232 10.02 -25.70 -15.78
N HIS A 233 9.24 -25.17 -14.83
CA HIS A 233 8.45 -26.00 -13.91
C HIS A 233 7.39 -26.81 -14.66
N LEU A 234 6.67 -26.21 -15.60
CA LEU A 234 5.67 -26.92 -16.42
C LEU A 234 6.30 -28.03 -17.28
N GLN A 235 7.49 -27.80 -17.85
CA GLN A 235 8.25 -28.81 -18.57
C GLN A 235 8.66 -29.97 -17.66
N LEU A 236 9.13 -29.67 -16.44
CA LEU A 236 9.47 -30.67 -15.44
C LEU A 236 8.26 -31.54 -15.09
N VAL A 237 7.10 -30.92 -14.81
CA VAL A 237 5.85 -31.64 -14.49
C VAL A 237 5.41 -32.53 -15.67
N LYS A 238 5.52 -32.05 -16.92
CA LYS A 238 5.24 -32.87 -18.11
C LYS A 238 6.17 -34.08 -18.19
N SER A 239 7.46 -33.88 -17.98
CA SER A 239 8.45 -34.97 -18.02
C SER A 239 8.19 -36.05 -16.95
N TYR A 240 7.76 -35.64 -15.75
CA TYR A 240 7.36 -36.57 -14.69
C TYR A 240 6.10 -37.35 -15.04
N ARG A 241 5.10 -36.70 -15.64
CA ARG A 241 3.89 -37.38 -16.11
C ARG A 241 4.22 -38.42 -17.17
N GLU A 242 5.03 -38.07 -18.17
CA GLU A 242 5.46 -39.01 -19.21
C GLU A 242 6.24 -40.19 -18.62
N LEU A 243 7.10 -39.96 -17.64
CA LEU A 243 7.86 -41.01 -16.96
C LEU A 243 6.94 -41.93 -16.15
N ASN A 244 5.95 -41.37 -15.45
CA ASN A 244 4.94 -42.15 -14.74
C ASN A 244 4.09 -42.99 -15.71
N ASP A 245 3.67 -42.43 -16.84
CA ASP A 245 2.92 -43.16 -17.88
C ASP A 245 3.75 -44.29 -18.50
N ARG A 246 5.06 -44.11 -18.65
CA ARG A 246 5.97 -45.19 -19.08
C ARG A 246 6.11 -46.27 -18.02
N TYR A 247 6.20 -45.88 -16.75
CA TYR A 247 6.28 -46.80 -15.63
C TYR A 247 5.00 -47.65 -15.50
N ILE A 248 3.82 -47.03 -15.60
CA ILE A 248 2.53 -47.73 -15.63
C ILE A 248 2.49 -48.75 -16.77
N ARG A 249 2.85 -48.34 -17.99
CA ARG A 249 2.91 -49.24 -19.16
C ARG A 249 3.88 -50.41 -18.97
N ALA A 250 5.08 -50.15 -18.44
CA ALA A 250 6.06 -51.20 -18.17
C ALA A 250 5.55 -52.20 -17.11
N ARG A 251 4.86 -51.69 -16.07
CA ARG A 251 4.22 -52.53 -15.05
C ARG A 251 3.10 -53.39 -15.65
N GLU A 252 2.24 -52.83 -16.50
CA GLU A 252 1.18 -53.57 -17.18
C GLU A 252 1.74 -54.67 -18.10
N GLN A 253 2.81 -54.38 -18.84
CA GLN A 253 3.50 -55.37 -19.67
C GLN A 253 4.13 -56.49 -18.83
N ALA A 254 4.73 -56.18 -17.67
CA ALA A 254 5.29 -57.18 -16.76
C ALA A 254 4.20 -58.11 -16.18
N VAL A 255 3.01 -57.57 -15.89
CA VAL A 255 1.85 -58.35 -15.44
C VAL A 255 1.29 -59.23 -16.57
N GLN A 256 1.20 -58.72 -17.81
CA GLN A 256 0.75 -59.51 -18.96
C GLN A 256 1.77 -60.58 -19.39
N GLY A 257 3.07 -60.33 -19.19
CA GLY A 257 4.16 -61.26 -19.50
C GLY A 257 4.38 -62.35 -18.46
N GLN A 258 3.73 -62.31 -17.30
CA GLN A 258 3.74 -63.43 -16.36
C GLN A 258 2.93 -64.58 -16.97
N PRO A 259 3.57 -65.72 -17.34
CA PRO A 259 2.82 -66.87 -17.84
C PRO A 259 1.83 -67.27 -16.76
N THR A 260 0.54 -67.21 -17.08
CA THR A 260 -0.52 -67.67 -16.20
C THR A 260 -0.14 -69.07 -15.73
N ALA A 261 0.23 -69.19 -14.45
CA ALA A 261 0.59 -70.48 -13.87
C ALA A 261 -0.52 -71.46 -14.22
N PRO A 262 -0.20 -72.64 -14.79
CA PRO A 262 -1.20 -73.60 -15.22
C PRO A 262 -2.10 -73.89 -14.02
N THR A 263 -3.40 -73.70 -14.24
CA THR A 263 -4.44 -73.81 -13.23
C THR A 263 -4.33 -75.19 -12.59
N GLY A 264 -3.75 -75.25 -11.38
CA GLY A 264 -3.63 -76.48 -10.62
C GLY A 264 -5.02 -77.10 -10.43
N PRO A 265 -5.12 -78.45 -10.43
CA PRO A 265 -6.39 -79.16 -10.46
C PRO A 265 -7.31 -78.71 -9.32
N ARG A 266 -8.49 -78.25 -9.71
CA ARG A 266 -9.56 -77.73 -8.85
C ARG A 266 -10.08 -78.88 -7.98
N ILE A 267 -9.56 -79.00 -6.75
CA ILE A 267 -10.05 -79.99 -5.77
C ILE A 267 -11.47 -79.60 -5.39
N LYS A 268 -12.45 -80.36 -5.88
CA LYS A 268 -13.85 -80.27 -5.47
C LYS A 268 -13.97 -80.84 -4.06
N LEU A 269 -13.98 -79.99 -3.05
CA LEU A 269 -14.40 -80.37 -1.70
C LEU A 269 -15.92 -80.55 -1.70
N THR A 270 -16.37 -81.79 -1.84
CA THR A 270 -17.75 -82.20 -1.55
C THR A 270 -17.96 -82.15 -0.05
N ARG A 271 -18.86 -81.26 0.40
CA ARG A 271 -19.31 -81.16 1.78
C ARG A 271 -20.40 -82.21 2.02
N SER A 272 -20.13 -83.13 2.93
CA SER A 272 -21.08 -84.08 3.53
C SER A 272 -21.37 -83.66 4.96
#